data_AF-A0A8J2LTE3-F1
#
_entry.id   AF-A0A8J2LTE3-F1
#
_cell.length_a   1.000
_cell.length_b   1.000
_cell.length_c   1.000
_cell.angle_alpha   90.00
_cell.angle_beta   90.00
_cell.angle_gamma   90.00
#
_symmetry.space_group_name_H-M   'P 1'
#
loop_
_entity.id
_entity.type
_entity.pdbx_description
1 polymer ?
#
loop_
_entity_poly.entity_id
_entity_poly.type
_entity_poly.pdbx_seq_one_letter_code
_entity_poly.pdbx_strand_id
1 'polypeptide(L)'
;CYCWFPIIHGKSGYGVPQHFGVFYSMGLALIIEGFLSAAYHVCPNQNNFQFDTCFMYVISVLTLVKVYQFRHPVALDANQVFAILAGIILVSVAGLMLEFSDSASNLLLGFRIIFTTGQFLLILSLSVYFYSLGYVKDDNKAIVTGWSLFAGVKQIFRRPVHTDRLILPFISILLSIGVVIYSEMEKADFATYLLYTFIANVLGFCLYYMVIMKPLHGEFKNFSWVQPTFYFVACGIIGGFAVMYFVQSPAKWEKSASESRSEDNMECMNSWFPFQPFYDVHDVWHFYSAAALFLAFMGLLTVDDDLVATPQSRIPVF
;
A
#
# COMPACT_ATOMS: atom_id res chain seq x y z
N CYS A 1 -33.30 -20.29 22.45
CA CYS A 1 -32.50 -20.52 21.24
C CYS A 1 -31.16 -19.81 21.40
N TYR A 2 -30.13 -20.56 21.80
CA TYR A 2 -28.78 -20.06 21.96
C TYR A 2 -28.08 -20.06 20.59
N CYS A 3 -27.84 -18.88 20.02
CA CYS A 3 -26.97 -18.74 18.85
C CYS A 3 -25.52 -18.98 19.28
N TRP A 4 -25.02 -20.17 18.96
CA TRP A 4 -23.60 -20.47 18.96
C TRP A 4 -22.95 -19.75 17.77
N PHE A 5 -22.22 -18.67 18.05
CA PHE A 5 -21.18 -18.23 17.12
C PHE A 5 -20.03 -19.25 17.17
N PRO A 6 -19.47 -19.68 16.01
CA PRO A 6 -18.30 -20.54 16.01
C PRO A 6 -17.11 -19.76 16.58
N ILE A 7 -16.64 -20.20 17.75
CA ILE A 7 -15.38 -19.76 18.35
C ILE A 7 -14.26 -20.33 17.49
N ILE A 8 -13.57 -19.48 16.72
CA ILE A 8 -12.29 -19.85 16.12
C ILE A 8 -11.29 -19.94 17.26
N HIS A 9 -11.02 -21.16 17.74
CA HIS A 9 -9.89 -21.43 18.63
C HIS A 9 -8.58 -21.26 17.86
N GLY A 10 -8.13 -20.01 17.67
CA GLY A 10 -6.72 -19.75 17.51
C GLY A 10 -6.02 -20.16 18.81
N LYS A 11 -5.23 -21.24 18.78
CA LYS A 11 -4.37 -21.58 19.93
C LYS A 11 -3.48 -20.37 20.20
N SER A 12 -3.78 -19.64 21.27
CA SER A 12 -2.95 -18.58 21.84
C SER A 12 -1.50 -19.09 21.92
N GLY A 13 -0.64 -18.62 21.02
CA GLY A 13 0.79 -18.94 20.98
C GLY A 13 1.33 -19.64 19.74
N TYR A 14 0.55 -19.92 18.68
CA TYR A 14 1.07 -20.48 17.41
C TYR A 14 0.61 -19.66 16.19
N GLY A 15 1.47 -19.58 15.18
CA GLY A 15 1.23 -18.86 13.94
C GLY A 15 1.24 -17.35 14.09
N VAL A 16 1.03 -16.69 12.96
CA VAL A 16 0.88 -15.24 12.86
C VAL A 16 -0.55 -14.86 13.23
N PRO A 17 -0.79 -13.79 14.01
CA PRO A 17 -2.14 -13.31 14.31
C PRO A 17 -2.98 -13.08 13.06
N GLN A 18 -4.10 -13.80 12.97
CA GLN A 18 -5.01 -13.73 11.82
C GLN A 18 -6.08 -12.66 12.06
N HIS A 19 -5.98 -11.56 11.30
CA HIS A 19 -6.99 -10.50 11.25
C HIS A 19 -7.74 -10.54 9.92
N PHE A 20 -8.72 -11.43 9.80
CA PHE A 20 -9.53 -11.57 8.57
C PHE A 20 -10.34 -10.30 8.25
N GLY A 21 -10.69 -9.50 9.26
CA GLY A 21 -11.38 -8.22 9.08
C GLY A 21 -10.66 -7.28 8.10
N VAL A 22 -9.33 -7.21 8.16
CA VAL A 22 -8.55 -6.37 7.23
C VAL A 22 -8.62 -6.89 5.80
N PHE A 23 -8.59 -8.22 5.60
CA PHE A 23 -8.75 -8.81 4.27
C PHE A 23 -10.16 -8.57 3.69
N TYR A 24 -11.21 -8.66 4.50
CA TYR A 24 -12.56 -8.28 4.07
C TYR A 24 -12.62 -6.80 3.68
N SER A 25 -12.00 -5.91 4.46
CA SER A 25 -11.93 -4.49 4.11
C SER A 25 -11.16 -4.23 2.82
N MET A 26 -10.05 -4.94 2.57
CA MET A 26 -9.29 -4.83 1.32
C MET A 26 -10.12 -5.28 0.12
N GLY A 27 -10.81 -6.42 0.22
CA GLY A 27 -11.69 -6.92 -0.84
C GLY A 27 -12.88 -6.00 -1.11
N LEU A 28 -13.51 -5.48 -0.06
CA LEU A 28 -14.60 -4.52 -0.19
C LEU A 28 -14.12 -3.20 -0.78
N ALA A 29 -12.94 -2.71 -0.38
CA ALA A 29 -12.34 -1.49 -0.93
C ALA A 29 -12.08 -1.64 -2.44
N LEU A 30 -11.61 -2.81 -2.89
CA LEU A 30 -11.42 -3.10 -4.32
C LEU A 30 -12.74 -3.12 -5.10
N ILE A 31 -13.82 -3.65 -4.53
CA ILE A 31 -15.15 -3.62 -5.15
C ILE A 31 -15.66 -2.18 -5.26
N ILE A 32 -15.53 -1.39 -4.18
CA ILE A 32 -15.98 0.00 -4.17
C ILE A 32 -15.15 0.86 -5.13
N GLU A 33 -13.84 0.65 -5.20
CA GLU A 33 -12.97 1.30 -6.17
C GLU A 33 -13.45 1.03 -7.60
N GLY A 34 -13.77 -0.22 -7.95
CA GLY A 34 -14.35 -0.53 -9.27
C GLY A 34 -15.66 0.21 -9.57
N PHE A 35 -16.55 0.38 -8.58
CA PHE A 35 -17.78 1.18 -8.76
C PHE A 35 -17.49 2.68 -8.95
N LEU A 36 -16.53 3.23 -8.20
CA LEU A 36 -16.18 4.65 -8.26
C LEU A 36 -15.39 4.98 -9.52
N SER A 37 -14.49 4.09 -9.96
CA SER A 37 -13.80 4.21 -11.24
C SER A 37 -14.78 4.19 -12.40
N ALA A 38 -15.76 3.27 -12.37
CA ALA A 38 -16.84 3.26 -13.35
C ALA A 38 -17.65 4.56 -13.34
N ALA A 39 -18.01 5.09 -12.16
CA ALA A 39 -18.73 6.36 -12.04
C ALA A 39 -17.93 7.55 -12.59
N TYR A 40 -16.61 7.56 -12.39
CA TYR A 40 -15.70 8.55 -12.93
C TYR A 40 -15.61 8.49 -14.46
N HIS A 41 -15.48 7.31 -15.06
CA HIS A 41 -15.45 7.18 -16.52
C HIS A 41 -16.80 7.46 -17.19
N VAL A 42 -17.91 7.26 -16.48
CA VAL A 42 -19.24 7.67 -16.96
C VAL A 42 -19.43 9.19 -16.90
N CYS A 43 -18.94 9.84 -15.84
CA CYS A 43 -19.04 11.28 -15.65
C CYS A 43 -17.73 11.86 -15.08
N PRO A 44 -16.77 12.22 -15.93
CA PRO A 44 -15.48 12.72 -15.48
C PRO A 44 -15.65 14.12 -14.89
N ASN A 45 -15.34 14.24 -13.60
CA ASN A 45 -15.28 15.52 -12.88
C ASN A 45 -14.37 15.36 -11.66
N GLN A 46 -14.00 16.49 -11.05
CA GLN A 46 -13.07 16.53 -9.93
C GLN A 46 -13.52 15.69 -8.72
N ASN A 47 -14.82 15.70 -8.39
CA ASN A 47 -15.33 14.95 -7.25
C ASN A 47 -15.21 13.43 -7.49
N ASN A 48 -15.61 12.98 -8.69
CA ASN A 48 -15.51 11.56 -9.05
C ASN A 48 -14.06 11.08 -9.14
N PHE A 49 -13.16 11.91 -9.70
CA PHE A 49 -11.72 11.63 -9.71
C PHE A 49 -11.15 11.45 -8.30
N GLN A 50 -11.54 12.33 -7.36
CA GLN A 50 -11.12 12.23 -5.97
C GLN A 50 -11.67 10.97 -5.28
N PHE A 51 -12.93 10.61 -5.52
CA PHE A 51 -13.50 9.40 -4.93
C PHE A 51 -12.82 8.12 -5.45
N ASP A 52 -12.53 8.06 -6.75
CA ASP A 52 -11.79 6.94 -7.37
C ASP A 52 -10.40 6.80 -6.73
N THR A 53 -9.60 7.87 -6.80
CA THR A 53 -8.23 7.92 -6.28
C THR A 53 -8.18 7.67 -4.76
N CYS A 54 -9.17 8.17 -4.02
CA CYS A 54 -9.27 7.95 -2.57
C CYS A 54 -9.32 6.46 -2.22
N PHE A 55 -10.07 5.65 -2.95
CA PHE A 55 -10.14 4.22 -2.67
C PHE A 55 -8.87 3.47 -3.06
N MET A 56 -8.09 3.96 -4.04
CA MET A 56 -6.73 3.47 -4.27
C MET A 56 -5.81 3.71 -3.07
N TYR A 57 -5.92 4.86 -2.39
CA TYR A 57 -5.22 5.11 -1.13
C TYR A 57 -5.67 4.16 -0.03
N VAL A 58 -6.99 3.95 0.12
CA VAL A 58 -7.55 3.03 1.11
C VAL A 58 -7.00 1.63 0.92
N ILE A 59 -7.03 1.11 -0.32
CA ILE A 59 -6.46 -0.20 -0.66
C ILE A 59 -4.97 -0.27 -0.27
N SER A 60 -4.20 0.76 -0.61
CA SER A 60 -2.76 0.80 -0.33
C SER A 60 -2.45 0.82 1.17
N VAL A 61 -3.14 1.68 1.94
CA VAL A 61 -2.97 1.78 3.39
C VAL A 61 -3.41 0.49 4.08
N LEU A 62 -4.56 -0.09 3.70
CA LEU A 62 -5.00 -1.38 4.26
C LEU A 62 -3.98 -2.49 3.97
N THR A 63 -3.38 -2.49 2.78
CA THR A 63 -2.32 -3.44 2.42
C THR A 63 -1.07 -3.24 3.29
N LEU A 64 -0.61 -2.00 3.49
CA LEU A 64 0.52 -1.70 4.37
C LEU A 64 0.24 -2.11 5.82
N VAL A 65 -0.95 -1.80 6.34
CA VAL A 65 -1.39 -2.21 7.68
C VAL A 65 -1.40 -3.73 7.78
N LYS A 66 -1.88 -4.43 6.75
CA LYS A 66 -1.92 -5.90 6.75
C LYS A 66 -0.53 -6.52 6.78
N VAL A 67 0.40 -6.04 5.95
CA VAL A 67 1.78 -6.52 5.93
C VAL A 67 2.47 -6.24 7.27
N TYR A 68 2.24 -5.05 7.84
CA TYR A 68 2.76 -4.68 9.16
C TYR A 68 2.28 -5.64 10.26
N GLN A 69 0.97 -5.94 10.30
CA GLN A 69 0.36 -6.83 11.29
C GLN A 69 0.93 -8.26 11.28
N PHE A 70 1.53 -8.73 10.18
CA PHE A 70 2.08 -10.09 10.14
C PHE A 70 3.23 -10.33 11.12
N ARG A 71 3.94 -9.27 11.52
CA ARG A 71 5.08 -9.38 12.45
C ARG A 71 4.95 -8.50 13.69
N HIS A 72 3.89 -7.71 13.76
CA HIS A 72 3.68 -6.76 14.85
C HIS A 72 2.47 -7.15 15.69
N PRO A 73 2.64 -7.38 17.01
CA PRO A 73 1.55 -7.81 17.89
C PRO A 73 0.54 -6.69 18.15
N VAL A 74 0.89 -5.44 17.83
CA VAL A 74 0.00 -4.29 17.99
C VAL A 74 -0.92 -4.21 16.78
N ALA A 75 -2.16 -4.65 16.97
CA ALA A 75 -3.22 -4.30 16.06
C ALA A 75 -3.53 -2.80 16.21
N LEU A 76 -3.41 -2.05 15.11
CA LEU A 76 -3.96 -0.70 15.05
C LEU A 76 -5.47 -0.78 15.27
N ASP A 77 -6.00 0.06 16.16
CA ASP A 77 -7.44 0.13 16.36
C ASP A 77 -8.13 0.62 15.08
N ALA A 78 -9.35 0.14 14.84
CA ALA A 78 -10.10 0.52 13.63
C ALA A 78 -10.27 2.04 13.55
N ASN A 79 -10.56 2.71 14.67
CA ASN A 79 -10.72 4.17 14.70
C ASN A 79 -9.41 4.89 14.35
N GLN A 80 -8.26 4.34 14.75
CA GLN A 80 -6.95 4.91 14.41
C GLN A 80 -6.68 4.81 12.91
N VAL A 81 -6.97 3.65 12.30
CA VAL A 81 -6.83 3.46 10.85
C VAL A 81 -7.76 4.40 10.10
N PHE A 82 -9.03 4.52 10.51
CA PHE A 82 -9.97 5.46 9.90
C PHE A 82 -9.54 6.92 10.06
N ALA A 83 -9.00 7.31 11.22
CA ALA A 83 -8.50 8.67 11.43
C ALA A 83 -7.28 8.99 10.54
N ILE A 84 -6.35 8.04 10.39
CA ILE A 84 -5.21 8.16 9.49
C ILE A 84 -5.68 8.32 8.04
N LEU A 85 -6.60 7.46 7.59
CA LEU A 85 -7.19 7.55 6.25
C LEU A 85 -7.88 8.89 6.01
N ALA A 86 -8.71 9.35 6.95
CA ALA A 86 -9.38 10.64 6.86
C ALA A 86 -8.38 11.81 6.77
N GLY A 87 -7.29 11.75 7.54
CA GLY A 87 -6.21 12.74 7.46
C GLY A 87 -5.51 12.74 6.10
N ILE A 88 -5.18 11.58 5.55
CA ILE A 88 -4.57 11.43 4.22
C ILE A 88 -5.49 12.03 3.15
N ILE A 89 -6.79 11.70 3.20
CA ILE A 89 -7.78 12.21 2.25
C ILE A 89 -7.89 13.73 2.36
N LEU A 90 -8.01 14.29 3.57
CA LEU A 90 -8.07 15.74 3.78
C LEU A 90 -6.86 16.46 3.20
N VAL A 91 -5.66 15.92 3.41
CA VAL A 91 -4.42 16.48 2.85
C VAL A 91 -4.41 16.37 1.33
N SER A 92 -4.87 15.26 0.76
CA SER A 92 -5.02 15.08 -0.69
C SER A 92 -5.98 16.11 -1.30
N VAL A 93 -7.14 16.33 -0.67
CA VAL A 93 -8.13 17.32 -1.12
C VAL A 93 -7.56 18.73 -1.03
N ALA A 94 -6.89 19.06 0.08
CA ALA A 94 -6.25 20.36 0.26
C ALA A 94 -5.19 20.62 -0.82
N GLY A 95 -4.30 19.64 -1.08
CA GLY A 95 -3.28 19.74 -2.11
C GLY A 95 -3.90 19.98 -3.50
N LEU A 96 -4.92 19.21 -3.86
CA LEU A 96 -5.59 19.36 -5.15
C LEU A 96 -6.28 20.73 -5.28
N MET A 97 -6.97 21.21 -4.25
CA MET A 97 -7.63 22.53 -4.26
C MET A 97 -6.63 23.68 -4.46
N LEU A 98 -5.41 23.55 -3.92
CA LEU A 98 -4.35 24.54 -4.12
C LEU A 98 -3.79 24.52 -5.53
N GLU A 99 -3.76 23.37 -6.19
CA GLU A 99 -3.32 23.23 -7.58
C GLU A 99 -4.29 23.89 -8.56
N PHE A 100 -5.59 23.81 -8.29
CA PHE A 100 -6.63 24.47 -9.12
C PHE A 100 -6.76 25.97 -8.88
N SER A 101 -6.07 26.53 -7.88
CA SER A 101 -6.16 27.94 -7.56
C SER A 101 -5.03 28.73 -8.21
N ASP A 102 -5.29 29.38 -9.35
CA ASP A 102 -4.32 30.17 -10.14
C ASP A 102 -3.57 31.25 -9.33
N SER A 103 -4.18 31.78 -8.27
CA SER A 103 -3.58 32.83 -7.42
C SER A 103 -2.73 32.28 -6.26
N ALA A 104 -2.57 30.97 -6.13
CA ALA A 104 -1.98 30.32 -4.95
C ALA A 104 -0.61 29.66 -5.19
N SER A 105 0.11 30.00 -6.26
CA SER A 105 1.37 29.32 -6.63
C SER A 105 2.43 29.27 -5.52
N ASN A 106 2.62 30.37 -4.79
CA ASN A 106 3.54 30.41 -3.64
C ASN A 106 3.07 29.55 -2.46
N LEU A 107 1.76 29.48 -2.25
CA LEU A 107 1.17 28.70 -1.17
C LEU A 107 1.17 27.20 -1.49
N LEU A 108 0.96 26.84 -2.76
CA LEU A 108 1.12 25.48 -3.28
C LEU A 108 2.56 25.00 -3.13
N LEU A 109 3.55 25.81 -3.52
CA LEU A 109 4.97 25.47 -3.35
C LEU A 109 5.30 25.24 -1.86
N GLY A 110 4.83 26.13 -0.98
CA GLY A 110 4.98 25.98 0.47
C GLY A 110 4.34 24.69 0.98
N PHE A 111 3.12 24.39 0.55
CA PHE A 111 2.41 23.16 0.90
C PHE A 111 3.18 21.90 0.47
N ARG A 112 3.64 21.84 -0.78
CA ARG A 112 4.44 20.72 -1.30
C ARG A 112 5.73 20.51 -0.50
N ILE A 113 6.49 21.58 -0.21
CA ILE A 113 7.74 21.49 0.57
C ILE A 113 7.46 21.00 2.00
N ILE A 114 6.44 21.56 2.66
CA ILE A 114 6.07 21.16 4.02
C ILE A 114 5.64 19.69 4.05
N PHE A 115 4.78 19.28 3.10
CA PHE A 115 4.28 17.92 3.03
C PHE A 115 5.40 16.91 2.78
N THR A 116 6.24 17.13 1.77
CA THR A 116 7.35 16.23 1.43
C THR A 116 8.35 16.14 2.57
N THR A 117 8.67 17.27 3.23
CA THR A 117 9.53 17.27 4.43
C THR A 117 8.89 16.44 5.56
N GLY A 118 7.60 16.66 5.84
CA GLY A 118 6.85 15.90 6.84
C GLY A 118 6.81 14.40 6.55
N GLN A 119 6.63 14.01 5.28
CA GLN A 119 6.68 12.63 4.83
C GLN A 119 8.03 11.99 5.11
N PHE A 120 9.15 12.65 4.77
CA PHE A 120 10.47 12.11 5.08
C PHE A 120 10.72 11.98 6.57
N LEU A 121 10.31 12.97 7.37
CA LEU A 121 10.40 12.90 8.84
C LEU A 121 9.55 11.75 9.40
N LEU A 122 8.37 11.48 8.84
CA LEU A 122 7.53 10.36 9.20
C LEU A 122 8.22 9.02 8.87
N ILE A 123 8.76 8.87 7.66
CA ILE A 123 9.47 7.65 7.25
C ILE A 123 10.70 7.42 8.13
N LEU A 124 11.47 8.47 8.46
CA LEU A 124 12.61 8.37 9.38
C LEU A 124 12.15 7.97 10.79
N SER A 125 11.04 8.54 11.28
CA SER A 125 10.48 8.20 12.58
C SER A 125 10.00 6.74 12.62
N LEU A 126 9.34 6.27 11.56
CA LEU A 126 8.92 4.87 11.41
C LEU A 126 10.13 3.93 11.30
N SER A 127 11.20 4.36 10.61
CA SER A 127 12.45 3.61 10.50
C SER A 127 13.10 3.39 11.86
N VAL A 128 13.17 4.45 12.68
CA VAL A 128 13.64 4.35 14.07
C VAL A 128 12.70 3.44 14.86
N TYR A 129 11.38 3.57 14.68
CA TYR A 129 10.40 2.76 15.40
C TYR A 129 10.55 1.26 15.11
N PHE A 130 10.58 0.85 13.83
CA PHE A 130 10.75 -0.56 13.44
C PHE A 130 12.07 -1.12 13.98
N TYR A 131 13.16 -0.39 13.79
CA TYR A 131 14.46 -0.83 14.29
C TYR A 131 14.48 -1.02 15.81
N SER A 132 13.83 -0.12 16.55
CA SER A 132 13.80 -0.12 18.01
C SER A 132 12.91 -1.19 18.63
N LEU A 133 11.93 -1.70 17.86
CA LEU A 133 10.90 -2.57 18.38
C LEU A 133 11.49 -3.91 18.87
N GLY A 134 11.13 -4.31 20.09
CA GLY A 134 11.66 -5.52 20.73
C GLY A 134 13.05 -5.36 21.37
N TYR A 135 13.81 -4.31 21.06
CA TYR A 135 15.06 -3.98 21.77
C TYR A 135 14.80 -3.13 23.01
N VAL A 136 13.94 -2.10 22.87
CA VAL A 136 13.56 -1.22 23.96
C VAL A 136 12.62 -1.97 24.90
N LYS A 137 13.06 -2.11 26.15
CA LYS A 137 12.30 -2.77 27.21
C LYS A 137 12.10 -1.83 28.38
N ASP A 138 10.95 -1.96 29.02
CA ASP A 138 10.62 -1.26 30.25
C ASP A 138 11.36 -1.88 31.46
N ASP A 139 11.28 -1.28 32.63
CA ASP A 139 11.90 -1.76 33.88
C ASP A 139 11.46 -3.20 34.22
N ASN A 140 10.21 -3.54 33.86
CA ASN A 140 9.64 -4.88 34.00
C ASN A 140 10.08 -5.87 32.89
N LYS A 141 11.03 -5.50 32.04
CA LYS A 141 11.51 -6.26 30.86
C LYS A 141 10.44 -6.55 29.79
N ALA A 142 9.28 -5.89 29.86
CA ALA A 142 8.25 -5.95 28.84
C ALA A 142 8.67 -5.17 27.59
N ILE A 143 8.21 -5.59 26.41
CA ILE A 143 8.45 -4.88 25.15
C ILE A 143 7.65 -3.57 25.17
N VAL A 144 8.33 -2.46 24.91
CA VAL A 144 7.69 -1.14 24.81
C VAL A 144 7.19 -0.93 23.38
N THR A 145 5.96 -0.44 23.24
CA THR A 145 5.31 -0.15 21.95
C THR A 145 4.75 1.27 21.92
N GLY A 146 4.52 1.82 20.73
CA GLY A 146 4.01 3.19 20.58
C GLY A 146 5.04 4.29 20.88
N TRP A 147 4.58 5.50 21.18
CA TRP A 147 5.44 6.68 21.30
C TRP A 147 6.46 6.63 22.45
N SER A 148 6.18 5.87 23.51
CA SER A 148 7.10 5.69 24.64
C SER A 148 8.42 5.01 24.24
N LEU A 149 8.44 4.28 23.12
CA LEU A 149 9.64 3.66 22.57
C LEU A 149 10.72 4.71 22.24
N PHE A 150 10.34 5.89 21.77
CA PHE A 150 11.28 6.96 21.41
C PHE A 150 12.08 7.48 22.63
N ALA A 151 11.50 7.44 23.83
CA ALA A 151 12.21 7.80 25.06
C ALA A 151 13.32 6.79 25.41
N GLY A 152 13.15 5.53 25.00
CA GLY A 152 14.07 4.42 25.29
C GLY A 152 15.13 4.15 24.23
N VAL A 153 15.19 4.94 23.14
CA VAL A 153 16.11 4.72 22.00
C VAL A 153 17.58 4.65 22.43
N LYS A 154 17.97 5.31 23.54
CA LYS A 154 19.33 5.21 24.09
C LYS A 154 19.76 3.77 24.43
N GLN A 155 18.82 2.87 24.73
CA GLN A 155 19.11 1.46 25.01
C GLN A 155 19.67 0.73 23.78
N ILE A 156 19.37 1.21 22.58
CA ILE A 156 19.71 0.57 21.30
C ILE A 156 21.19 0.74 20.98
N PHE A 157 21.77 1.92 21.26
CA PHE A 157 23.19 2.20 21.03
C PHE A 157 24.15 1.30 21.83
N ARG A 158 23.62 0.57 22.83
CA ARG A 158 24.39 -0.38 23.64
C ARG A 158 24.39 -1.80 23.08
N ARG A 159 23.68 -2.05 21.98
CA ARG A 159 23.51 -3.39 21.39
C ARG A 159 24.16 -3.48 20.01
N PRO A 160 24.57 -4.70 19.59
CA PRO A 160 25.08 -4.89 18.24
C PRO A 160 24.00 -4.55 17.20
N VAL A 161 24.43 -3.96 16.09
CA VAL A 161 23.55 -3.56 14.99
C VAL A 161 23.17 -4.79 14.18
N HIS A 162 21.86 -4.99 14.01
CA HIS A 162 21.29 -6.06 13.19
C HIS A 162 20.87 -5.49 11.84
N THR A 163 21.59 -5.86 10.78
CA THR A 163 21.46 -5.26 9.44
C THR A 163 20.17 -5.65 8.73
N ASP A 164 19.61 -6.82 9.03
CA ASP A 164 18.35 -7.35 8.49
C ASP A 164 17.15 -6.43 8.71
N ARG A 165 17.12 -5.72 9.85
CA ARG A 165 16.05 -4.76 10.21
C ARG A 165 16.19 -3.40 9.55
N LEU A 166 17.38 -3.07 9.04
CA LEU A 166 17.63 -1.81 8.34
C LEU A 166 17.24 -1.88 6.85
N ILE A 167 17.06 -3.08 6.31
CA ILE A 167 16.78 -3.28 4.88
C ILE A 167 15.44 -2.65 4.49
N LEU A 168 14.36 -2.89 5.23
CA LEU A 168 13.04 -2.35 4.92
C LEU A 168 12.99 -0.81 5.03
N PRO A 169 13.46 -0.19 6.13
CA PRO A 169 13.66 1.26 6.20
C PRO A 169 14.44 1.84 5.02
N PHE A 170 15.55 1.21 4.64
CA PHE A 170 16.39 1.67 3.54
C PHE A 170 15.64 1.62 2.20
N ILE A 171 14.93 0.52 1.92
CA ILE A 171 14.08 0.38 0.73
C ILE A 171 13.01 1.48 0.71
N SER A 172 12.31 1.71 1.82
CA SER A 172 11.24 2.72 1.92
C SER A 172 11.76 4.15 1.66
N ILE A 173 12.93 4.49 2.20
CA ILE A 173 13.58 5.79 1.95
C ILE A 173 13.97 5.93 0.47
N LEU A 174 14.63 4.93 -0.12
CA LEU A 174 15.05 4.97 -1.52
C LEU A 174 13.86 5.10 -2.47
N LEU A 175 12.78 4.33 -2.23
CA LEU A 175 11.56 4.40 -3.02
C LEU A 175 10.91 5.78 -2.90
N SER A 176 10.89 6.36 -1.70
CA SER A 176 10.31 7.69 -1.48
C SER A 176 11.12 8.79 -2.17
N ILE A 177 12.46 8.71 -2.17
CA ILE A 177 13.31 9.62 -2.95
C ILE A 177 13.03 9.46 -4.45
N GLY A 178 12.94 8.21 -4.93
CA GLY A 178 12.65 7.92 -6.33
C GLY A 178 11.32 8.51 -6.79
N VAL A 179 10.25 8.35 -5.99
CA VAL A 179 8.93 8.91 -6.28
C VAL A 179 8.97 10.44 -6.34
N VAL A 180 9.63 11.09 -5.38
CA VAL A 180 9.77 12.57 -5.39
C VAL A 180 10.46 13.04 -6.68
N ILE A 181 11.59 12.43 -7.05
CA ILE A 181 12.31 12.79 -8.27
C ILE A 181 11.43 12.59 -9.50
N TYR A 182 10.77 11.44 -9.62
CA TYR A 182 9.92 11.12 -10.76
C TYR A 182 8.71 12.07 -10.87
N SER A 183 8.02 12.34 -9.75
CA SER A 183 6.88 13.25 -9.73
C SER A 183 7.25 14.68 -10.10
N GLU A 184 8.44 15.16 -9.74
CA GLU A 184 8.92 16.49 -10.15
C GLU A 184 9.31 16.53 -11.64
N MET A 185 9.87 15.43 -12.18
CA MET A 185 10.21 15.33 -13.61
C MET A 185 8.96 15.33 -14.50
N GLU A 186 7.95 14.54 -14.13
CA GLU A 186 6.69 14.41 -14.87
C GLU A 186 5.66 15.49 -14.52
N LYS A 187 6.00 16.39 -13.59
CA LYS A 187 5.09 17.43 -13.06
C LYS A 187 3.74 16.83 -12.59
N ALA A 188 3.81 15.72 -11.87
CA ALA A 188 2.64 15.04 -11.35
C ALA A 188 1.85 15.98 -10.41
N ASP A 189 0.52 15.87 -10.49
CA ASP A 189 -0.39 16.48 -9.51
C ASP A 189 -0.18 15.87 -8.11
N PHE A 190 -0.66 16.56 -7.09
CA PHE A 190 -0.43 16.16 -5.70
C PHE A 190 -1.05 14.79 -5.38
N ALA A 191 -2.21 14.48 -5.95
CA ALA A 191 -2.91 13.21 -5.72
C ALA A 191 -2.12 12.05 -6.34
N THR A 192 -1.65 12.21 -7.58
CA THR A 192 -0.80 11.24 -8.28
C THR A 192 0.53 11.03 -7.55
N TYR A 193 1.19 12.09 -7.05
CA TYR A 193 2.38 11.96 -6.21
C TYR A 193 2.13 11.13 -4.94
N LEU A 194 1.03 11.40 -4.25
CA LEU A 194 0.64 10.68 -3.04
C LEU A 194 0.33 9.20 -3.35
N LEU A 195 -0.35 8.94 -4.46
CA LEU A 195 -0.65 7.59 -4.94
C LEU A 195 0.63 6.80 -5.22
N TYR A 196 1.56 7.38 -5.97
CA TYR A 196 2.85 6.75 -6.28
C TYR A 196 3.65 6.46 -5.01
N THR A 197 3.61 7.37 -4.03
CA THR A 197 4.25 7.14 -2.73
C THR A 197 3.68 5.90 -2.04
N PHE A 198 2.36 5.74 -2.01
CA PHE A 198 1.73 4.58 -1.38
C PHE A 198 1.98 3.28 -2.14
N ILE A 199 1.81 3.28 -3.48
CA ILE A 199 2.04 2.10 -4.31
C ILE A 199 3.49 1.64 -4.21
N ALA A 200 4.46 2.57 -4.29
CA ALA A 200 5.87 2.24 -4.16
C ALA A 200 6.15 1.56 -2.81
N ASN A 201 5.63 2.11 -1.71
CA ASN A 201 5.81 1.49 -0.40
C ASN A 201 5.08 0.14 -0.29
N VAL A 202 3.87 -0.03 -0.83
CA VAL A 202 3.18 -1.33 -0.86
C VAL A 202 4.03 -2.38 -1.57
N LEU A 203 4.54 -2.06 -2.76
CA LEU A 203 5.40 -2.96 -3.52
C LEU A 203 6.70 -3.27 -2.76
N GLY A 204 7.36 -2.24 -2.23
CA GLY A 204 8.58 -2.39 -1.44
C GLY A 204 8.40 -3.29 -0.21
N PHE A 205 7.29 -3.10 0.54
CA PHE A 205 6.96 -3.92 1.71
C PHE A 205 6.63 -5.36 1.31
N CYS A 206 5.81 -5.58 0.28
CA CYS A 206 5.45 -6.93 -0.18
C CYS A 206 6.68 -7.69 -0.69
N LEU A 207 7.54 -7.04 -1.50
CA LEU A 207 8.76 -7.63 -2.02
C LEU A 207 9.77 -7.91 -0.90
N TYR A 208 9.99 -6.96 0.02
CA TYR A 208 10.83 -7.20 1.19
C TYR A 208 10.34 -8.41 1.98
N TYR A 209 9.04 -8.47 2.25
CA TYR A 209 8.45 -9.54 3.03
C TYR A 209 8.70 -10.91 2.39
N MET A 210 8.33 -11.06 1.12
CA MET A 210 8.36 -12.35 0.42
C MET A 210 9.77 -12.75 -0.04
N VAL A 211 10.56 -11.80 -0.58
CA VAL A 211 11.84 -12.08 -1.25
C VAL A 211 13.03 -11.99 -0.29
N ILE A 212 12.95 -11.18 0.76
CA ILE A 212 14.08 -10.94 1.66
C ILE A 212 13.82 -11.57 3.03
N MET A 213 12.74 -11.19 3.70
CA MET A 213 12.51 -11.57 5.09
C MET A 213 12.28 -13.07 5.25
N LYS A 214 11.35 -13.67 4.50
CA LYS A 214 11.05 -15.11 4.64
C LYS A 214 12.26 -16.00 4.32
N PRO A 215 13.04 -15.76 3.25
CA PRO A 215 14.27 -16.51 2.99
C PRO A 215 15.34 -16.34 4.07
N LEU A 216 15.62 -15.10 4.50
CA LEU A 216 16.64 -14.82 5.51
C LEU A 216 16.39 -15.58 6.83
N HIS A 217 15.11 -15.74 7.20
CA HIS A 217 14.72 -16.43 8.43
C HIS A 217 14.39 -17.91 8.23
N GLY A 218 14.58 -18.46 7.02
CA GLY A 218 14.34 -19.87 6.73
C GLY A 218 12.87 -20.29 6.93
N GLU A 219 11.93 -19.40 6.60
CA GLU A 219 10.50 -19.62 6.84
C GLU A 219 9.81 -20.46 5.75
N PHE A 220 10.51 -20.78 4.66
CA PHE A 220 10.06 -21.69 3.61
C PHE A 220 10.35 -23.15 3.99
N LYS A 221 9.52 -23.69 4.88
CA LYS A 221 9.74 -25.02 5.48
C LYS A 221 9.06 -26.14 4.71
N ASN A 222 7.83 -25.93 4.25
CA ASN A 222 7.03 -26.94 3.54
C ASN A 222 6.85 -26.53 2.07
N PHE A 223 6.03 -27.25 1.31
CA PHE A 223 5.67 -26.84 -0.06
C PHE A 223 4.64 -25.70 -0.10
N SER A 224 4.17 -25.21 1.05
CA SER A 224 3.13 -24.20 1.14
C SER A 224 3.56 -22.84 0.60
N TRP A 225 4.86 -22.52 0.54
CA TRP A 225 5.35 -21.27 -0.07
C TRP A 225 5.14 -21.19 -1.59
N VAL A 226 4.89 -22.32 -2.26
CA VAL A 226 4.69 -22.36 -3.72
C VAL A 226 3.42 -21.62 -4.12
N GLN A 227 2.35 -21.76 -3.34
CA GLN A 227 1.07 -21.09 -3.61
C GLN A 227 1.16 -19.55 -3.54
N PRO A 228 1.64 -18.91 -2.45
CA PRO A 228 1.81 -17.47 -2.41
C PRO A 228 2.84 -16.98 -3.43
N THR A 229 3.89 -17.76 -3.71
CA THR A 229 4.87 -17.42 -4.76
C THR A 229 4.23 -17.38 -6.13
N PHE A 230 3.40 -18.37 -6.47
CA PHE A 230 2.63 -18.37 -7.71
C PHE A 230 1.75 -17.11 -7.82
N TYR A 231 1.02 -16.75 -6.75
CA TYR A 231 0.20 -15.54 -6.76
C TYR A 231 1.01 -14.26 -6.95
N PHE A 232 2.14 -14.09 -6.26
CA PHE A 232 2.98 -12.90 -6.41
C PHE A 232 3.66 -12.83 -7.78
N VAL A 233 4.11 -13.96 -8.33
CA VAL A 233 4.69 -14.00 -9.70
C VAL A 233 3.63 -13.67 -10.74
N ALA A 234 2.44 -14.27 -10.64
CA ALA A 234 1.32 -13.96 -11.53
C ALA A 234 0.91 -12.47 -11.40
N CYS A 235 0.85 -11.94 -10.17
CA CYS A 235 0.63 -10.52 -9.91
C CYS A 235 1.69 -9.65 -10.59
N GLY A 236 2.97 -10.01 -10.51
CA GLY A 236 4.05 -9.25 -11.13
C GLY A 236 3.98 -9.24 -12.66
N ILE A 237 3.65 -10.38 -13.26
CA ILE A 237 3.48 -10.49 -14.73
C ILE A 237 2.28 -9.67 -15.20
N ILE A 238 1.11 -9.89 -14.59
CA ILE A 238 -0.15 -9.21 -14.94
C ILE A 238 -0.03 -7.70 -14.65
N GLY A 239 0.56 -7.33 -13.52
CA GLY A 239 0.83 -5.94 -13.17
C GLY A 239 1.83 -5.29 -14.13
N GLY A 240 2.82 -6.01 -14.63
CA GLY A 240 3.72 -5.55 -15.68
C GLY A 240 2.98 -5.20 -16.96
N PHE A 241 2.03 -6.05 -17.39
CA PHE A 241 1.13 -5.72 -18.49
C PHE A 241 0.29 -4.47 -18.19
N ALA A 242 -0.27 -4.35 -16.98
CA ALA A 242 -1.02 -3.17 -16.56
C ALA A 242 -0.19 -1.87 -16.71
N VAL A 243 1.06 -1.87 -16.23
CA VAL A 243 1.96 -0.71 -16.34
C VAL A 243 2.25 -0.35 -17.80
N MET A 244 2.45 -1.34 -18.68
CA MET A 244 2.67 -1.08 -20.11
C MET A 244 1.49 -0.36 -20.78
N TYR A 245 0.27 -0.60 -20.33
CA TYR A 245 -0.91 0.11 -20.82
C TYR A 245 -1.12 1.46 -20.11
N PHE A 246 -0.83 1.53 -18.81
CA PHE A 246 -0.93 2.76 -18.02
C PHE A 246 -0.10 3.91 -18.60
N VAL A 247 1.15 3.64 -18.99
CA VAL A 247 2.06 4.67 -19.53
C VAL A 247 1.61 5.27 -20.85
N GLN A 248 0.63 4.68 -21.54
CA GLN A 248 0.15 5.17 -22.82
C GLN A 248 -0.89 6.30 -22.67
N SER A 249 -1.47 6.47 -21.47
CA SER A 249 -2.31 7.60 -21.02
C SER A 249 -3.21 8.27 -22.09
N PRO A 250 -4.19 7.55 -22.68
CA PRO A 250 -5.10 8.11 -23.69
C PRO A 250 -6.14 9.10 -23.15
N ALA A 251 -6.30 9.24 -21.83
CA ALA A 251 -7.43 9.97 -21.26
C ALA A 251 -6.98 10.96 -20.19
N LYS A 252 -7.17 12.26 -20.47
CA LYS A 252 -6.96 13.35 -19.52
C LYS A 252 -8.31 13.94 -19.11
N TRP A 253 -8.56 13.99 -17.81
CA TRP A 253 -9.78 14.54 -17.22
C TRP A 253 -9.78 16.05 -17.07
N GLU A 254 -8.60 16.66 -17.12
CA GLU A 254 -8.41 18.10 -17.06
C GLU A 254 -8.95 18.80 -18.32
N LYS A 255 -9.14 18.05 -19.41
CA LYS A 255 -9.65 18.54 -20.69
C LYS A 255 -11.14 18.32 -20.84
N SER A 256 -11.77 19.14 -21.68
CA SER A 256 -13.18 18.93 -22.05
C SER A 256 -13.36 17.57 -22.77
N ALA A 257 -14.53 16.95 -22.64
CA ALA A 257 -14.80 15.65 -23.29
C ALA A 257 -14.63 15.69 -24.82
N SER A 258 -14.90 16.84 -25.47
CA SER A 258 -14.66 17.01 -26.91
C SER A 258 -13.18 17.10 -27.26
N GLU A 259 -12.39 17.79 -26.44
CA GLU A 259 -10.96 18.02 -26.65
C GLU A 259 -10.15 16.75 -26.35
N SER A 260 -10.48 16.06 -25.25
CA SER A 260 -9.93 14.75 -24.90
C SER A 260 -10.20 13.71 -26.00
N ARG A 261 -11.43 13.70 -26.56
CA ARG A 261 -11.79 12.83 -27.71
C ARG A 261 -11.03 13.15 -28.99
N SER A 262 -10.67 14.41 -29.23
CA SER A 262 -9.97 14.81 -30.45
C SER A 262 -8.46 14.70 -30.35
N GLU A 263 -7.89 14.81 -29.15
CA GLU A 263 -6.45 14.94 -28.95
C GLU A 263 -5.78 13.73 -28.30
N ASP A 264 -6.47 13.03 -27.40
CA ASP A 264 -5.84 12.01 -26.54
C ASP A 264 -6.47 10.61 -26.73
N ASN A 265 -7.78 10.52 -27.02
CA ASN A 265 -8.46 9.24 -27.19
C ASN A 265 -7.85 8.40 -28.32
N MET A 266 -7.52 7.15 -28.01
CA MET A 266 -7.03 6.18 -28.98
C MET A 266 -8.17 5.36 -29.60
N GLU A 267 -7.91 4.77 -30.77
CA GLU A 267 -8.79 3.75 -31.33
C GLU A 267 -8.87 2.54 -30.39
N CYS A 268 -10.05 1.91 -30.30
CA CYS A 268 -10.22 0.69 -29.52
C CYS A 268 -9.25 -0.41 -30.00
N MET A 269 -8.85 -1.30 -29.10
CA MET A 269 -7.90 -2.36 -29.46
C MET A 269 -8.47 -3.24 -30.57
N ASN A 270 -7.66 -3.52 -31.61
CA ASN A 270 -8.03 -4.37 -32.74
C ASN A 270 -7.65 -5.86 -32.54
N SER A 271 -8.46 -6.77 -33.10
CA SER A 271 -8.35 -8.23 -33.37
C SER A 271 -7.79 -9.22 -32.33
N TRP A 272 -6.86 -8.86 -31.45
CA TRP A 272 -6.15 -9.82 -30.57
C TRP A 272 -6.71 -9.92 -29.14
N PHE A 273 -7.47 -8.91 -28.68
CA PHE A 273 -8.06 -8.92 -27.34
C PHE A 273 -9.49 -9.48 -27.36
N PRO A 274 -9.89 -10.37 -26.42
CA PRO A 274 -11.12 -11.19 -26.54
C PRO A 274 -12.45 -10.43 -26.51
N PHE A 275 -12.45 -9.11 -26.27
CA PHE A 275 -13.63 -8.28 -26.08
C PHE A 275 -13.79 -7.15 -27.13
N GLN A 276 -13.50 -7.47 -28.40
CA GLN A 276 -13.66 -6.56 -29.54
C GLN A 276 -15.11 -6.05 -29.71
N PRO A 277 -15.35 -4.81 -30.19
CA PRO A 277 -14.44 -3.66 -30.34
C PRO A 277 -14.73 -2.60 -29.26
N PHE A 278 -14.96 -3.02 -28.02
CA PHE A 278 -15.54 -2.15 -26.99
C PHE A 278 -14.52 -1.43 -26.12
N TYR A 279 -13.31 -1.99 -25.98
CA TYR A 279 -12.33 -1.55 -24.98
C TYR A 279 -11.08 -0.96 -25.63
N ASP A 280 -10.61 0.15 -25.07
CA ASP A 280 -9.31 0.75 -25.42
C ASP A 280 -8.19 0.27 -24.48
N VAL A 281 -7.00 0.84 -24.63
CA VAL A 281 -5.84 0.46 -23.80
C VAL A 281 -6.00 0.84 -22.32
N HIS A 282 -6.79 1.86 -22.01
CA HIS A 282 -7.03 2.31 -20.64
C HIS A 282 -8.02 1.40 -19.92
N ASP A 283 -9.07 0.94 -20.60
CA ASP A 283 -9.95 -0.10 -20.07
C ASP A 283 -9.20 -1.40 -19.77
N VAL A 284 -8.27 -1.76 -20.67
CA VAL A 284 -7.43 -2.94 -20.52
C VAL A 284 -6.46 -2.80 -19.34
N TRP A 285 -5.93 -1.59 -19.10
CA TRP A 285 -5.18 -1.30 -17.88
C TRP A 285 -5.99 -1.60 -16.62
N HIS A 286 -7.27 -1.16 -16.54
CA HIS A 286 -8.15 -1.46 -15.40
C HIS A 286 -8.37 -2.95 -15.17
N PHE A 287 -8.57 -3.74 -16.23
CA PHE A 287 -8.71 -5.19 -16.09
C PHE A 287 -7.44 -5.85 -15.53
N TYR A 288 -6.27 -5.50 -16.07
CA TYR A 288 -5.01 -6.06 -15.61
C TYR A 288 -4.64 -5.59 -14.20
N SER A 289 -4.89 -4.32 -13.85
CA SER A 289 -4.59 -3.78 -12.52
C SER A 289 -5.47 -4.42 -11.45
N ALA A 290 -6.79 -4.58 -11.71
CA ALA A 290 -7.72 -5.24 -10.79
C ALA A 290 -7.35 -6.73 -10.58
N ALA A 291 -7.01 -7.44 -11.65
CA ALA A 291 -6.56 -8.82 -11.57
C ALA A 291 -5.25 -8.96 -10.79
N ALA A 292 -4.29 -8.05 -11.00
CA ALA A 292 -3.03 -8.02 -10.26
C ALA A 292 -3.26 -7.78 -8.76
N LEU A 293 -4.11 -6.81 -8.38
CA LEU A 293 -4.46 -6.55 -6.99
C LEU A 293 -5.13 -7.74 -6.32
N PHE A 294 -6.07 -8.41 -7.00
CA PHE A 294 -6.68 -9.63 -6.50
C PHE A 294 -5.64 -10.72 -6.21
N LEU A 295 -4.71 -10.96 -7.15
CA LEU A 295 -3.63 -11.93 -6.96
C LEU A 295 -2.70 -11.53 -5.82
N ALA A 296 -2.37 -10.23 -5.67
CA ALA A 296 -1.59 -9.74 -4.55
C ALA A 296 -2.29 -10.06 -3.21
N PHE A 297 -3.61 -9.86 -3.11
CA PHE A 297 -4.38 -10.16 -1.90
C PHE A 297 -4.40 -11.65 -1.58
N MET A 298 -4.54 -12.51 -2.60
CA MET A 298 -4.46 -13.97 -2.43
C MET A 298 -3.06 -14.42 -2.00
N GLY A 299 -2.01 -13.78 -2.55
CA GLY A 299 -0.63 -13.98 -2.12
C GLY A 299 -0.44 -13.61 -0.65
N LEU A 300 -0.89 -12.42 -0.24
CA LEU A 300 -0.82 -11.96 1.15
C LEU A 300 -1.63 -12.85 2.11
N LEU A 301 -2.79 -13.36 1.68
CA LEU A 301 -3.62 -14.23 2.49
C LEU A 301 -2.91 -15.54 2.85
N THR A 302 -2.08 -16.07 1.96
CA THR A 302 -1.47 -17.40 2.06
C THR A 302 0.03 -17.37 2.37
N VAL A 303 0.63 -16.17 2.44
CA VAL A 303 2.09 -15.98 2.56
C VAL A 303 2.69 -16.62 3.83
N ASP A 304 1.91 -16.73 4.91
CA ASP A 304 2.36 -17.23 6.21
C ASP A 304 1.83 -18.62 6.57
N ASP A 305 1.26 -19.37 5.61
CA ASP A 305 0.71 -20.70 5.86
C ASP A 305 1.77 -21.69 6.39
N ASP A 306 3.05 -21.50 6.03
CA ASP A 306 4.20 -22.25 6.57
C ASP A 306 4.39 -22.08 8.09
N LEU A 307 3.88 -20.98 8.66
CA LEU A 307 4.10 -20.61 10.06
C LEU A 307 2.96 -21.04 10.98
N VAL A 308 1.86 -21.60 10.46
CA VAL A 308 0.67 -21.96 11.26
C VAL A 308 0.99 -22.85 12.46
N ALA A 309 1.93 -23.78 12.31
CA ALA A 309 2.38 -24.67 13.39
C ALA A 309 3.59 -24.14 14.19
N THR A 310 4.12 -22.97 13.87
CA THR A 310 5.29 -22.38 14.53
C THR A 310 4.85 -21.61 15.78
N PRO A 311 5.44 -21.83 16.97
CA PRO A 311 5.15 -21.01 18.14
C PRO A 311 5.43 -19.53 17.88
N GLN A 312 4.53 -18.64 18.26
CA GLN A 312 4.60 -17.20 18.01
C GLN A 312 5.86 -16.58 18.62
N SER A 313 6.36 -17.12 19.74
CA SER A 313 7.63 -16.71 20.36
C SER A 313 8.88 -17.00 19.52
N ARG A 314 8.77 -17.84 18.49
CA ARG A 314 9.85 -18.19 17.55
C ARG A 314 9.71 -17.46 16.21
N ILE A 315 8.65 -16.68 16.02
CA ILE A 315 8.47 -15.88 14.80
C ILE A 315 9.23 -14.56 15.00
N PRO A 316 10.24 -14.27 14.16
CA PRO A 316 11.04 -13.05 14.29
C PRO A 316 10.21 -11.82 13.99
N VAL A 317 10.42 -10.74 14.75
CA VAL A 317 9.84 -9.41 14.48
C VAL A 317 10.92 -8.54 13.82
N PHE A 318 10.54 -7.68 12.89
CA PHE A 318 11.44 -6.73 12.21
C PHE A 318 10.94 -5.30 12.33
#